data_AF-A0A9J6FZZ3-F1
#
_entry.id   AF-A0A9J6FZZ3-F1
#
_cell.length_a   1.000
_cell.length_b   1.000
_cell.length_c   1.000
_cell.angle_alpha   90.00
_cell.angle_beta   90.00
_cell.angle_gamma   90.00
#
_symmetry.space_group_name_H-M   'P 1'
#
loop_
_entity.id
_entity.type
_entity.pdbx_description
1 polymer ?
#
loop_
_entity_poly.entity_id
_entity_poly.type
_entity_poly.pdbx_seq_one_letter_code
_entity_poly.pdbx_strand_id
1 'polypeptide(L)'
;MRIFLTAAFIPYPLIYGALADASCLLWEDKCGERGACWLYDLPKFRFILHGVTAALLVVGCVFQGVVVHYSDRVTHFYKDYPTVKDSSTPSGLPLVARRYKEAPNEDCVA
;
A
#
# COMPACT_ATOMS: atom_id res chain seq x y z
N MET A 1 -5.99 -15.20 11.70
CA MET A 1 -5.50 -14.78 10.36
C MET A 1 -6.17 -13.47 9.90
N ARG A 2 -5.95 -12.37 10.64
CA ARG A 2 -6.39 -11.01 10.25
C ARG A 2 -5.28 -9.97 10.45
N ILE A 3 -4.43 -10.22 11.45
CA ILE A 3 -3.29 -9.38 11.84
C ILE A 3 -2.16 -9.28 10.79
N PHE A 4 -1.90 -10.35 10.03
CA PHE A 4 -0.83 -10.33 9.02
C PHE A 4 -1.16 -9.46 7.80
N LEU A 5 -2.43 -9.35 7.43
CA LEU A 5 -2.87 -8.44 6.37
C LEU A 5 -2.79 -7.00 6.86
N THR A 6 -3.25 -6.71 8.08
CA THR A 6 -3.19 -5.35 8.61
C THR A 6 -1.75 -4.86 8.74
N ALA A 7 -0.81 -5.67 9.25
CA ALA A 7 0.57 -5.24 9.40
C ALA A 7 1.29 -4.96 8.06
N ALA A 8 0.93 -5.68 6.98
CA ALA A 8 1.50 -5.46 5.65
C ALA A 8 0.84 -4.28 4.91
N PHE A 9 -0.44 -4.01 5.15
CA PHE A 9 -1.20 -2.98 4.43
C PHE A 9 -1.32 -1.64 5.16
N ILE A 10 -1.14 -1.58 6.48
CA ILE A 10 -1.16 -0.34 7.27
C ILE A 10 0.01 0.62 6.99
N PRO A 11 1.28 0.19 6.76
CA PRO A 11 2.37 1.15 6.63
C PRO A 11 2.23 2.02 5.39
N TYR A 12 1.63 1.52 4.31
CA TYR A 12 1.39 2.28 3.09
C TYR A 12 0.51 3.52 3.34
N PRO A 13 -0.78 3.41 3.73
CA PRO A 13 -1.62 4.59 3.97
C PRO A 13 -1.10 5.50 5.09
N LEU A 14 -0.36 5.00 6.08
CA LEU A 14 0.27 5.84 7.09
C LEU A 14 1.37 6.74 6.51
N ILE A 15 2.28 6.17 5.70
CA ILE A 15 3.37 6.93 5.07
C ILE A 15 2.79 7.96 4.10
N TYR A 16 1.87 7.53 3.23
CA TYR A 16 1.24 8.41 2.24
C TYR A 16 0.31 9.46 2.86
N GLY A 17 -0.31 9.17 4.01
CA GLY A 17 -1.04 10.15 4.81
C GLY A 17 -0.11 11.22 5.39
N ALA A 18 0.99 10.81 6.03
CA ALA A 18 1.99 11.74 6.58
C ALA A 18 2.64 12.63 5.51
N LEU A 19 2.81 12.08 4.29
CA LEU A 19 3.30 12.82 3.13
C LEU A 19 2.36 13.95 2.71
N ALA A 20 1.06 13.67 2.70
CA ALA A 20 0.05 14.68 2.42
C ALA A 20 0.07 15.78 3.50
N ASP A 21 0.09 15.39 4.77
CA ASP A 21 0.14 16.32 5.90
C ASP A 21 1.40 17.21 5.87
N ALA A 22 2.55 16.67 5.45
CA ALA A 22 3.80 17.42 5.34
C ALA A 22 3.82 18.48 4.21
N SER A 23 2.89 18.37 3.26
CA SER A 23 2.71 19.34 2.17
C SER A 23 1.61 20.36 2.44
N CYS A 24 0.94 20.29 3.59
CA CYS A 24 -0.12 21.22 3.92
C CYS A 24 0.43 22.64 4.18
N LEU A 25 -0.20 23.63 3.54
CA LEU A 25 0.04 25.06 3.75
C LEU A 25 -1.00 25.67 4.70
N LEU A 26 -2.26 25.28 4.56
CA LEU A 26 -3.37 25.80 5.36
C LEU A 26 -4.24 24.66 5.90
N TRP A 27 -4.22 24.52 7.22
CA TRP A 27 -5.07 23.60 7.95
C TRP A 27 -6.44 24.22 8.20
N GLU A 28 -7.47 23.40 8.04
CA GLU A 28 -8.79 23.73 8.57
C GLU A 28 -8.76 23.67 10.10
N ASP A 29 -9.40 24.63 10.73
CA ASP A 29 -9.76 24.58 12.13
C ASP A 29 -11.27 24.42 12.21
N LYS A 30 -11.74 23.31 12.76
CA LYS A 30 -13.15 23.10 13.06
C LYS A 30 -13.29 22.99 14.56
N CYS A 31 -14.01 23.94 15.16
CA CYS A 31 -14.28 23.96 16.60
C CYS A 31 -13.01 23.94 17.49
N GLY A 32 -11.88 24.50 17.04
CA GLY A 32 -10.61 24.49 17.77
C GLY A 32 -9.82 23.18 17.65
N GLU A 33 -10.28 22.24 16.81
CA GLU A 33 -9.53 21.03 16.45
C GLU A 33 -9.04 21.11 15.01
N ARG A 34 -7.84 20.56 14.78
CA ARG A 34 -7.20 20.52 13.46
C ARG A 34 -7.93 19.53 12.56
N GLY A 35 -8.59 20.07 11.54
CA GLY A 35 -9.36 19.33 10.55
C GLY A 35 -8.53 18.93 9.33
N ALA A 36 -9.20 18.84 8.17
CA ALA A 36 -8.54 18.51 6.91
C ALA A 36 -7.65 19.66 6.42
N CYS A 37 -6.65 19.38 5.59
CA CYS A 37 -5.90 20.44 4.95
C CYS A 37 -6.62 20.95 3.68
N TRP A 38 -6.79 22.27 3.58
CA TRP A 38 -7.48 22.92 2.45
C TRP A 38 -6.56 23.19 1.27
N LEU A 39 -5.32 23.62 1.58
CA LEU A 39 -4.35 24.01 0.57
C LEU A 39 -3.04 23.25 0.75
N TYR A 40 -2.66 22.52 -0.29
CA TYR A 40 -1.41 21.79 -0.35
C TYR A 40 -0.43 22.47 -1.31
N ASP A 41 0.85 22.44 -0.96
CA ASP A 41 1.93 22.80 -1.86
C ASP A 41 2.11 21.70 -2.92
N LEU A 42 1.52 21.90 -4.10
CA LEU A 42 1.56 20.94 -5.21
C LEU A 42 2.97 20.53 -5.64
N PRO A 43 3.91 21.45 -5.93
CA PRO A 43 5.25 21.06 -6.37
C PRO A 43 5.95 20.23 -5.29
N LYS A 44 5.93 20.67 -4.02
CA LYS A 44 6.51 19.91 -2.90
C LYS A 44 5.85 18.54 -2.78
N PHE A 45 4.52 18.47 -2.76
CA PHE A 45 3.77 17.23 -2.63
C PHE A 45 4.16 16.23 -3.72
N ARG A 46 4.20 16.67 -4.99
CA ARG A 46 4.54 15.84 -6.13
C ARG A 46 5.96 15.27 -6.05
N PHE A 47 6.94 16.09 -5.67
CA PHE A 47 8.32 15.63 -5.54
C PHE A 47 8.47 14.59 -4.44
N ILE A 48 7.85 14.81 -3.27
CA ILE A 48 8.00 13.87 -2.16
C ILE A 48 7.21 12.58 -2.44
N LEU A 49 5.99 12.66 -3.01
CA LEU A 49 5.22 11.49 -3.43
C LEU A 49 6.00 10.57 -4.37
N HIS A 50 6.49 11.14 -5.47
CA HIS A 50 7.22 10.36 -6.47
C HIS A 50 8.60 9.94 -5.96
N GLY A 51 9.28 10.78 -5.17
CA GLY A 51 10.57 10.47 -4.58
C GLY A 51 10.50 9.29 -3.62
N VAL A 52 9.54 9.27 -2.69
CA VAL A 52 9.35 8.16 -1.75
C VAL A 52 8.95 6.88 -2.50
N THR A 53 8.02 6.99 -3.46
CA THR A 53 7.61 5.83 -4.25
C THR A 53 8.80 5.23 -5.02
N ALA A 54 9.60 6.07 -5.67
CA ALA A 54 10.81 5.64 -6.38
C ALA A 54 11.82 4.99 -5.42
N ALA A 55 12.05 5.57 -4.25
CA ALA A 55 12.96 5.00 -3.25
C ALA A 55 12.50 3.61 -2.77
N LEU A 56 11.22 3.46 -2.43
CA LEU A 56 10.65 2.17 -2.03
C LEU A 56 10.76 1.12 -3.14
N LEU A 57 10.52 1.51 -4.40
CA LEU A 57 10.70 0.63 -5.54
C LEU A 57 12.16 0.22 -5.71
N VAL A 58 13.12 1.15 -5.60
CA VAL A 58 14.56 0.83 -5.67
C VAL A 58 14.96 -0.16 -4.59
N VAL A 59 14.51 0.04 -3.34
CA VAL A 59 14.75 -0.90 -2.25
C VAL A 59 14.16 -2.28 -2.57
N GLY A 60 12.94 -2.33 -3.11
CA GLY A 60 12.31 -3.58 -3.57
C GLY A 60 13.11 -4.26 -4.68
N CYS A 61 13.57 -3.51 -5.68
CA CYS A 61 14.42 -4.02 -6.76
C CYS A 61 15.75 -4.55 -6.25
N VAL A 62 16.38 -3.87 -5.29
CA VAL A 62 17.62 -4.34 -4.65
C VAL A 62 17.37 -5.65 -3.89
N PHE A 63 16.30 -5.72 -3.09
CA PHE A 63 15.96 -6.94 -2.37
C PHE A 63 15.71 -8.11 -3.33
N GLN A 64 14.95 -7.89 -4.40
CA GLN A 64 14.73 -8.91 -5.44
C GLN A 64 16.03 -9.30 -6.15
N GLY A 65 16.88 -8.33 -6.50
CA GLY A 65 18.18 -8.59 -7.12
C GLY A 65 19.10 -9.41 -6.20
N VAL A 66 19.09 -9.13 -4.90
CA VAL A 66 19.79 -9.89 -3.86
C VAL A 66 19.27 -11.33 -3.82
N VAL A 67 17.95 -11.52 -3.74
CA VAL A 67 17.34 -12.87 -3.74
C VAL A 67 17.72 -13.65 -5.01
N VAL A 68 17.68 -13.00 -6.17
CA VAL A 68 18.08 -13.61 -7.45
C VAL A 68 19.56 -13.94 -7.46
N HIS A 69 20.42 -13.07 -6.94
CA HIS A 69 21.85 -13.33 -6.86
C HIS A 69 22.19 -14.54 -5.96
N TYR A 70 21.46 -14.70 -4.86
CA TYR A 70 21.61 -15.85 -3.97
C TYR A 70 20.78 -17.07 -4.41
N SER A 71 20.06 -17.00 -5.55
CA SER A 71 19.14 -18.06 -5.98
C SER A 71 19.84 -19.40 -6.27
N ASP A 72 21.11 -19.37 -6.68
CA ASP A 72 21.93 -20.58 -6.90
C ASP A 72 22.09 -21.43 -5.63
N ARG A 73 21.95 -20.83 -4.45
CA ARG A 73 22.06 -21.53 -3.16
C ARG A 73 20.76 -22.25 -2.75
N VAL A 74 19.62 -21.91 -3.35
CA VAL A 74 18.29 -22.43 -2.98
C VAL A 74 17.68 -23.36 -4.03
N THR A 75 18.11 -23.30 -5.30
CA THR A 75 17.61 -24.18 -6.38
C THR A 75 18.06 -25.64 -6.26
N HIS A 76 19.10 -25.93 -5.47
CA HIS A 76 19.54 -27.32 -5.20
C HIS A 76 18.47 -28.15 -4.47
N PHE A 77 17.49 -27.52 -3.82
CA PHE A 77 16.35 -28.21 -3.17
C PHE A 77 15.15 -28.45 -4.10
N TYR A 78 15.10 -27.80 -5.28
CA TYR A 78 13.95 -27.90 -6.20
C TYR A 78 14.08 -29.06 -7.21
N LYS A 79 15.28 -29.66 -7.34
CA LYS A 79 15.56 -30.73 -8.32
C LYS A 79 15.00 -32.12 -7.97
N ASP A 80 14.29 -32.27 -6.85
CA ASP A 80 13.70 -33.54 -6.41
C ASP A 80 12.18 -33.64 -6.64
N TYR A 81 11.57 -32.79 -7.47
CA TYR A 81 10.16 -32.96 -7.85
C TYR A 81 10.03 -33.91 -9.06
N PRO A 82 9.63 -35.19 -8.89
CA PRO A 82 9.21 -35.99 -10.04
C PRO A 82 7.98 -35.33 -10.66
N THR A 83 8.03 -35.11 -11.97
CA THR A 83 6.92 -34.56 -12.76
C THR A 83 5.72 -35.50 -12.72
N VAL A 84 4.83 -35.32 -11.75
CA VAL A 84 3.45 -35.82 -11.82
C VAL A 84 2.69 -34.86 -12.72
N LYS A 85 2.44 -35.30 -13.96
CA LYS A 85 1.40 -34.74 -14.80
C LYS A 85 0.07 -35.04 -14.11
N ASP A 86 -0.60 -34.06 -13.50
CA ASP A 86 -2.03 -34.18 -13.24
C ASP A 86 -2.71 -32.81 -13.35
N SER A 87 -3.35 -32.67 -14.51
CA SER A 87 -4.49 -31.80 -14.76
C SER A 87 -5.60 -32.03 -13.73
N SER A 88 -5.97 -31.00 -12.96
CA SER A 88 -7.36 -30.59 -12.67
C SER A 88 -7.42 -29.74 -11.39
N THR A 89 -7.74 -28.46 -11.53
CA THR A 89 -8.23 -27.64 -10.41
C THR A 89 -9.56 -27.03 -10.85
N PRO A 90 -10.68 -27.40 -10.21
CA PRO A 90 -11.99 -26.92 -10.63
C PRO A 90 -12.19 -25.45 -10.27
N SER A 91 -12.51 -24.69 -11.31
CA SER A 91 -12.96 -23.31 -11.28
C SER A 91 -14.30 -23.20 -10.54
N GLY A 92 -14.36 -22.31 -9.55
CA GLY A 92 -15.63 -21.91 -8.97
C GLY A 92 -15.47 -21.13 -7.69
N LEU A 93 -15.38 -19.79 -7.79
CA LEU A 93 -15.71 -18.95 -6.66
C LEU A 93 -16.60 -17.78 -7.10
N PRO A 94 -17.80 -17.61 -6.49
CA PRO A 94 -18.75 -16.58 -6.89
C PRO A 94 -18.30 -15.21 -6.37
N LEU A 95 -18.41 -14.21 -7.24
CA LEU A 95 -18.21 -12.80 -6.93
C LEU A 95 -19.37 -12.30 -6.06
N VAL A 96 -19.09 -12.04 -4.78
CA VAL A 96 -20.04 -11.39 -3.86
C VAL A 96 -19.87 -9.88 -3.96
N ALA A 97 -20.90 -9.19 -4.43
CA ALA A 97 -20.97 -7.75 -4.51
C ALA A 97 -21.05 -7.12 -3.10
N ARG A 98 -20.09 -6.26 -2.75
CA ARG A 98 -20.16 -5.41 -1.55
C ARG A 98 -20.93 -4.13 -1.88
N ARG A 99 -22.09 -4.00 -1.24
CA ARG A 99 -22.92 -2.79 -1.17
C ARG A 99 -22.12 -1.68 -0.47
N TYR A 100 -21.79 -0.59 -1.18
CA TYR A 100 -21.28 0.64 -0.56
C TYR A 100 -22.38 1.24 0.31
N LYS A 101 -22.04 1.59 1.55
CA LYS A 101 -22.88 2.35 2.46
C LYS A 101 -22.34 3.78 2.45
N GLU A 102 -23.15 4.70 1.94
CA GLU A 102 -22.95 6.14 1.98
C GLU A 102 -22.63 6.59 3.42
N ALA A 103 -21.58 7.39 3.60
CA ALA A 103 -21.26 8.02 4.88
C ALA A 103 -22.02 9.35 4.97
N PRO A 104 -22.73 9.63 6.08
CA PRO A 104 -23.32 10.94 6.31
C PRO A 104 -22.23 11.99 6.55
N ASN A 105 -22.40 13.16 5.92
CA ASN A 105 -21.61 14.35 6.16
C ASN A 105 -21.93 14.92 7.55
N GLU A 106 -20.92 15.14 8.36
CA GLU A 106 -21.05 16.02 9.53
C GLU A 106 -20.25 17.29 9.26
N ASP A 107 -21.00 18.31 8.89
CA ASP A 107 -20.55 19.69 8.72
C ASP A 107 -20.46 20.35 10.10
N CYS A 108 -19.24 20.55 10.63
CA CYS A 108 -19.03 21.61 11.61
C CYS A 108 -18.92 22.93 10.83
N VAL A 109 -19.96 23.76 10.94
CA VAL A 109 -19.98 25.16 10.48
C VAL A 109 -19.96 26.06 11.71
N ALA A 110 -18.88 26.82 11.88
CA ALA A 110 -18.81 28.22 12.32
C ALA A 110 -17.36 28.57 12.67
#